data_AF-A0A6P0PGW8-F1
#
_entry.id   AF-A0A6P0PGW8-F1
#
_cell.length_a   1.000
_cell.length_b   1.000
_cell.length_c   1.000
_cell.angle_alpha   90.00
_cell.angle_beta   90.00
_cell.angle_gamma   90.00
#
_symmetry.space_group_name_H-M   'P 1'
#
loop_
_entity.id
_entity.type
_entity.pdbx_description
1 polymer ?
#
loop_
_entity_poly.entity_id
_entity_poly.type
_entity_poly.pdbx_seq_one_letter_code
_entity_poly.pdbx_strand_id
1 'polypeptide(L)' 'MACFWRGERRVFGCVIHIEIRSGKIWVQRDGTEVGIARELIEAGVPKSDIVLGYRSPYMRKFTNLGMVIAEVRS' A
#
# COMPACT_ATOMS: atom_id res chain seq x y z
N MET A 1 13.20 2.16 1.99
CA MET A 1 14.15 1.16 1.43
C MET A 1 15.09 0.72 2.55
N ALA A 2 15.41 -0.56 2.67
CA ALA A 2 16.41 -1.07 3.60
C ALA A 2 17.62 -1.58 2.81
N CYS A 3 18.81 -1.16 3.20
CA CYS A 3 20.05 -1.48 2.52
C CYS A 3 21.18 -1.58 3.54
N PHE A 4 21.45 -2.79 4.05
CA PHE A 4 22.44 -3.01 5.10
C PHE A 4 23.13 -4.37 4.95
N TRP A 5 24.12 -4.63 5.80
CA TRP A 5 24.85 -5.89 5.84
C TRP A 5 24.54 -6.62 7.15
N ARG A 6 24.33 -7.93 7.07
CA ARG A 6 24.21 -8.81 8.24
C ARG A 6 25.30 -9.87 8.14
N GLY A 7 26.44 -9.59 8.75
CA GLY A 7 27.68 -10.33 8.48
C GLY A 7 28.06 -10.20 7.01
N GLU A 8 28.35 -11.33 6.36
CA GLU A 8 28.68 -11.39 4.93
C GLU A 8 27.45 -11.34 4.01
N ARG A 9 26.23 -11.38 4.57
CA ARG A 9 24.99 -11.34 3.78
C ARG A 9 24.54 -9.91 3.53
N ARG A 10 24.41 -9.55 2.25
CA ARG A 10 23.75 -8.31 1.84
C ARG A 10 22.24 -8.42 2.06
N VAL A 11 21.66 -7.45 2.77
CA VAL A 11 20.21 -7.31 2.92
C VAL A 11 19.75 -6.07 2.16
N PHE A 12 18.86 -6.28 1.19
CA PHE A 12 18.26 -5.23 0.39
C PHE A 12 16.77 -5.51 0.20
N GLY A 13 15.94 -4.50 0.41
CA GLY A 13 14.50 -4.65 0.22
C GLY A 13 13.73 -3.35 0.34
N CYS A 14 12.59 -3.28 -0.35
CA CYS A 14 11.64 -2.21 -0.15
C CYS A 14 10.76 -2.53 1.06
N VAL A 15 10.84 -1.72 2.12
CA VAL A 15 10.03 -1.90 3.34
C VAL A 15 8.63 -1.34 3.13
N ILE A 16 8.52 -0.14 2.57
CA ILE A 16 7.25 0.54 2.26
C ILE A 16 7.37 1.11 0.86
N HIS A 17 6.34 0.87 0.04
CA HIS A 17 6.17 1.51 -1.26
C HIS A 17 4.76 2.10 -1.34
N ILE A 18 4.70 3.43 -1.38
CA ILE A 18 3.46 4.19 -1.53
C ILE A 18 3.58 5.04 -2.79
N GLU A 19 2.47 5.20 -3.48
CA GLU A 19 2.34 6.01 -4.68
C GLU A 19 1.09 6.89 -4.56
N ILE A 20 1.11 8.10 -5.10
CA ILE A 20 -0.09 8.94 -5.20
C ILE A 20 -0.57 8.90 -6.64
N ARG A 21 -1.76 8.36 -6.88
CA ARG A 21 -2.39 8.31 -8.22
C ARG A 21 -3.81 8.83 -8.14
N SER A 22 -4.12 9.80 -9.00
CA SER A 22 -5.45 10.42 -9.11
C SER A 22 -6.00 10.92 -7.77
N GLY A 23 -5.14 11.56 -6.97
CA GLY A 23 -5.51 12.08 -5.64
C GLY A 23 -5.67 11.01 -4.54
N LYS A 24 -5.41 9.74 -4.85
CA LYS A 24 -5.47 8.63 -3.88
C LYS A 24 -4.09 8.13 -3.51
N ILE A 25 -3.95 7.61 -2.30
CA ILE A 25 -2.76 6.98 -1.76
C ILE A 25 -2.81 5.49 -2.04
N TRP A 26 -1.88 5.00 -2.85
CA TRP A 26 -1.75 3.60 -3.25
C TRP A 26 -0.61 2.94 -2.49
N VAL A 27 -0.96 2.03 -1.59
CA VAL A 27 0.02 1.22 -0.86
C VAL A 27 0.36 0.00 -1.72
N GLN A 28 1.51 0.03 -2.37
CA GLN A 28 1.99 -1.05 -3.26
C GLN A 28 2.78 -2.12 -2.50
N ARG A 29 3.39 -1.74 -1.38
CA ARG A 29 4.05 -2.67 -0.45
C ARG A 29 4.00 -2.08 0.94
N ASP A 30 3.68 -2.94 1.90
CA ASP A 30 3.71 -2.64 3.31
C ASP A 30 4.43 -3.77 4.05
N GLY A 31 5.60 -3.48 4.59
CA GLY A 31 6.41 -4.38 5.39
C GLY A 31 6.32 -4.12 6.88
N THR A 32 5.38 -3.29 7.33
CA THR A 32 5.12 -3.01 8.74
C THR A 32 4.10 -3.99 9.30
N GLU A 33 4.21 -4.32 10.60
CA GLU A 33 3.23 -5.19 11.28
C GLU A 33 1.91 -4.46 11.55
N VAL A 34 2.00 -3.17 11.86
CA VAL A 34 0.84 -2.30 12.19
C VAL A 34 0.01 -1.96 10.94
N GLY A 35 0.68 -1.83 9.79
CA GLY A 35 0.07 -1.48 8.52
C GLY A 35 -0.07 0.03 8.33
N ILE A 36 0.58 0.58 7.32
CA ILE A 36 0.62 2.02 7.03
C ILE A 36 -0.77 2.59 6.69
N ALA A 37 -1.65 1.74 6.15
CA ALA A 37 -3.04 2.13 5.90
C ALA A 37 -3.77 2.53 7.19
N ARG A 38 -3.46 1.88 8.33
CA ARG A 38 -4.04 2.22 9.63
C ARG A 38 -3.52 3.55 10.14
N GLU A 39 -2.21 3.77 10.07
CA GLU A 39 -1.58 5.02 10.49
C GLU A 39 -2.11 6.22 9.67
N LEU A 40 -2.33 6.03 8.36
CA LEU A 40 -2.94 7.07 7.52
C LEU A 40 -4.37 7.41 7.97
N ILE A 41 -5.17 6.42 8.37
CA ILE A 41 -6.52 6.66 8.89
C ILE A 41 -6.48 7.41 10.22
N GLU A 42 -5.57 7.02 11.12
CA GLU A 42 -5.37 7.68 12.41
C GLU A 42 -4.84 9.11 12.25
N ALA A 43 -4.05 9.37 11.20
CA ALA A 43 -3.61 10.71 10.79
C ALA A 43 -4.72 11.56 10.12
N GLY A 44 -5.93 11.02 9.96
CA GLY A 44 -7.09 11.74 9.42
C GLY A 44 -7.33 11.56 7.93
N VAL A 45 -6.61 10.68 7.24
CA VAL A 45 -6.86 10.39 5.82
C VAL A 45 -8.16 9.56 5.69
N PRO A 46 -9.11 9.99 4.84
CA PRO A 46 -10.30 9.21 4.57
C PRO A 46 -9.96 7.81 4.03
N LYS A 47 -10.63 6.78 4.56
CA LYS A 47 -10.44 5.39 4.10
C LYS A 47 -10.65 5.22 2.59
N SER A 48 -11.52 6.03 1.99
CA SER A 48 -11.83 6.07 0.55
C SER A 48 -10.64 6.44 -0.34
N ASP A 49 -9.67 7.15 0.23
CA ASP A 49 -8.53 7.70 -0.48
C ASP A 49 -7.31 6.78 -0.37
N ILE A 50 -7.40 5.73 0.44
CA ILE A 50 -6.34 4.74 0.65
C ILE A 50 -6.68 3.47 -0.14
N VAL A 51 -5.83 3.11 -1.08
CA VAL A 51 -5.96 1.94 -1.95
C VAL A 51 -4.85 0.94 -1.64
N LEU A 52 -5.22 -0.31 -1.33
CA LEU A 52 -4.24 -1.40 -1.19
C LEU A 52 -3.86 -1.97 -2.56
N GLY A 53 -2.83 -1.38 -3.17
CA GLY A 53 -2.33 -1.71 -4.52
C GLY A 53 -1.83 -3.15 -4.67
N TYR A 54 -1.25 -3.74 -3.62
CA TYR A 54 -0.78 -5.13 -3.63
C TYR A 54 -1.89 -6.19 -3.65
N ARG A 55 -3.14 -5.81 -3.37
CA ARG A 55 -4.29 -6.72 -3.49
C ARG A 55 -4.87 -6.66 -4.91
N SER A 56 -5.31 -7.81 -5.43
CA SER A 56 -6.05 -7.88 -6.70
C SER A 56 -7.29 -6.95 -6.67
N PRO A 57 -7.66 -6.28 -7.78
CA PRO A 57 -8.83 -5.41 -7.84
C PRO A 57 -10.12 -6.05 -7.31
N TYR A 58 -10.31 -7.36 -7.53
CA TYR A 58 -11.46 -8.09 -7.00
C TYR A 58 -11.46 -8.16 -5.46
N MET A 59 -10.29 -8.43 -4.87
CA MET A 59 -10.10 -8.51 -3.42
C MET A 59 -10.24 -7.15 -2.71
N ARG A 60 -10.01 -6.04 -3.41
CA ARG A 60 -10.14 -4.69 -2.85
C ARG A 60 -11.59 -4.33 -2.49
N LYS A 61 -12.58 -4.94 -3.16
CA LYS A 61 -14.01 -4.75 -2.84
C LYS A 61 -14.39 -5.30 -1.46
N PHE A 62 -13.63 -6.26 -0.95
CA PHE A 62 -13.83 -6.88 0.36
C PHE A 62 -12.97 -6.22 1.45
N THR A 63 -12.18 -5.20 1.09
CA THR A 63 -11.48 -4.36 2.06
C THR A 63 -12.30 -3.10 2.29
N ASN A 64 -12.52 -2.73 3.54
CA ASN A 64 -13.26 -1.51 3.93
C ASN A 64 -12.44 -0.22 3.69
N LEU A 65 -11.75 -0.16 2.55
CA LEU A 65 -10.79 0.84 2.08
C LEU A 65 -11.13 1.24 0.63
N GLY A 66 -10.45 2.25 0.10
CA GLY A 66 -10.69 2.81 -1.22
C GLY A 66 -10.76 1.75 -2.33
N MET A 67 -11.91 1.69 -3.00
CA MET A 67 -12.09 0.88 -4.19
C MET A 67 -11.52 1.59 -5.42
N VAL A 68 -10.91 0.80 -6.30
CA VAL A 68 -10.62 1.20 -7.67
C VAL A 68 -11.55 0.36 -8.52
N ILE A 69 -12.57 0.99 -9.10
CA ILE A 69 -13.31 0.40 -10.20
C ILE A 69 -12.29 0.12 -11.30
N ALA A 70 -12.06 -1.17 -11.59
CA ALA A 70 -11.31 -1.54 -12.76
C ALA A 70 -12.13 -1.03 -13.96
N GLU A 71 -11.64 0.01 -14.63
CA GLU A 71 -12.12 0.34 -15.96
C GLU A 71 -11.85 -0.89 -16.83
N VAL A 72 -12.92 -1.62 -17.14
CA VAL A 72 -12.92 -2.61 -18.21
C VAL A 72 -12.65 -1.81 -19.48
N ARG A 73 -11.38 -1.78 -19.89
CA ARG A 73 -11.05 -1.35 -21.24
C ARG A 73 -11.75 -2.34 -22.17
N SER A 74 -12.79 -1.83 -22.83
CA SER A 74 -13.54 -2.51 -23.90
C SER A 74 -12.64 -2.69 -25.12
#